data_AF-A0A0B3AV74-F1
#
_entry.id   AF-A0A0B3AV74-F1
#
_cell.length_a   1.000
_cell.length_b   1.000
_cell.length_c   1.000
_cell.angle_alpha   90.00
_cell.angle_beta   90.00
_cell.angle_gamma   90.00
#
_symmetry.space_group_name_H-M   'P 1'
#
loop_
_entity.id
_entity.type
_entity.pdbx_description
1 polymer ?
#
loop_
_entity_poly.entity_id
_entity_poly.type
_entity_poly.pdbx_seq_one_letter_code
_entity_poly.pdbx_strand_id
1 'polypeptide(L)'
;MGSSSSIPVKWARAMGKGAKAATEYTFTARGHPNILATHPTTLMFTRDTECTTRGDCIVGVSADFELVKIKRFLKEKSGRGETACTLTMSCPSGEETISGMLNRIRSSA
;
A
#
# COMPACT_ATOMS: atom_id res chain seq x y z
N MET A 1 54.53 18.89 -5.02
CA MET A 1 53.98 18.33 -6.28
C MET A 1 53.12 17.15 -5.92
N GLY A 2 51.82 17.20 -6.26
CA GLY A 2 50.84 16.19 -5.85
C GLY A 2 49.44 16.77 -5.73
N SER A 3 48.97 17.47 -6.76
CA SER A 3 47.59 17.94 -6.91
C SER A 3 46.67 16.74 -7.16
N SER A 4 45.89 16.32 -6.16
CA SER A 4 44.74 15.44 -6.39
C SER A 4 43.50 16.30 -6.60
N SER A 5 43.35 16.77 -7.83
CA SER A 5 42.14 17.41 -8.33
C SER A 5 41.21 16.36 -8.95
N SER A 6 39.92 16.49 -8.61
CA SER A 6 38.71 16.08 -9.34
C SER A 6 38.38 14.59 -9.47
N ILE A 7 37.24 14.20 -8.86
CA ILE A 7 36.02 13.83 -9.63
C ILE A 7 34.79 14.38 -8.89
N PRO A 8 34.05 15.36 -9.44
CA PRO A 8 32.71 15.68 -8.95
C PRO A 8 31.73 14.58 -9.37
N VAL A 9 31.02 13.99 -8.41
CA VAL A 9 29.94 13.03 -8.65
C VAL A 9 28.78 13.70 -9.41
N LYS A 10 28.84 13.62 -10.74
CA LYS A 10 27.72 13.90 -11.64
C LYS A 10 26.70 12.76 -11.54
N TRP A 11 25.65 12.93 -10.74
CA TRP A 11 24.38 12.20 -10.94
C TRP A 11 23.18 13.15 -11.09
N ALA A 12 23.42 14.39 -11.55
CA ALA A 12 22.33 15.19 -12.07
C ALA A 12 21.89 14.65 -13.45
N ARG A 13 20.67 14.12 -13.47
CA ARG A 13 19.67 14.22 -14.55
C ARG A 13 19.72 13.17 -15.68
N ALA A 14 18.91 12.14 -15.51
CA ALA A 14 18.20 11.47 -16.61
C ALA A 14 16.89 10.83 -16.11
N MET A 15 15.95 11.63 -15.61
CA MET A 15 14.55 11.16 -15.48
C MET A 15 13.90 11.35 -16.85
N GLY A 16 14.05 10.31 -17.67
CA GLY A 16 13.43 10.19 -18.98
C GLY A 16 11.91 10.28 -18.92
N LYS A 17 11.33 10.70 -20.05
CA LYS A 17 9.90 10.78 -20.30
C LYS A 17 9.23 9.41 -20.08
N GLY A 18 8.20 9.39 -19.24
CA GLY A 18 7.24 8.28 -19.14
C GLY A 18 7.55 7.24 -18.06
N ALA A 19 7.53 7.62 -16.78
CA ALA A 19 7.41 6.64 -15.71
C ALA A 19 6.08 5.89 -15.90
N LYS A 20 6.14 4.58 -16.18
CA LYS A 20 4.96 3.70 -16.21
C LYS A 20 4.32 3.77 -14.83
N ALA A 21 3.06 4.21 -14.74
CA ALA A 21 2.37 4.34 -13.46
C ALA A 21 2.36 3.00 -12.72
N ALA A 22 2.88 2.97 -11.49
CA ALA A 22 2.97 1.77 -10.64
C ALA A 22 1.62 1.02 -10.66
N THR A 23 1.65 -0.29 -10.91
CA THR A 23 0.42 -1.13 -11.03
C THR A 23 -0.08 -1.62 -9.68
N GLU A 24 0.74 -1.53 -8.65
CA GLU A 24 0.48 -2.03 -7.30
C GLU A 24 0.94 -1.02 -6.24
N TYR A 25 0.35 -1.14 -5.05
CA TYR A 25 0.77 -0.45 -3.85
C TYR A 25 0.91 -1.49 -2.73
N THR A 26 2.10 -1.59 -2.16
CA THR A 26 2.43 -2.61 -1.14
C THR A 26 2.76 -1.92 0.17
N PHE A 27 2.34 -2.54 1.27
CA PHE A 27 2.66 -2.16 2.63
C PHE A 27 2.84 -3.42 3.48
N THR A 28 3.54 -3.31 4.59
CA THR A 28 3.71 -4.38 5.56
C THR A 28 2.81 -4.15 6.77
N ALA A 29 2.43 -5.23 7.44
CA ALA A 29 1.70 -5.23 8.71
C ALA A 29 2.15 -6.43 9.55
N ARG A 30 1.78 -6.44 10.83
CA ARG A 30 2.02 -7.59 11.73
C ARG A 30 0.71 -8.20 12.22
N GLY A 31 0.78 -9.49 12.56
CA GLY A 31 -0.24 -10.14 13.38
C GLY A 31 -0.25 -9.62 14.82
N HIS A 32 -1.30 -9.94 15.55
CA HIS A 32 -1.50 -9.57 16.95
C HIS A 32 -2.36 -10.63 17.65
N PRO A 33 -2.10 -10.99 18.93
CA PRO A 33 -2.84 -12.06 19.62
C PRO A 33 -4.37 -11.86 19.68
N ASN A 34 -4.83 -10.62 19.65
CA ASN A 34 -6.27 -10.28 19.69
C ASN A 34 -6.96 -10.24 18.32
N ILE A 35 -6.26 -10.54 17.22
CA ILE A 35 -6.87 -10.60 15.89
C ILE A 35 -7.74 -11.84 15.77
N LEU A 36 -9.01 -11.63 15.44
CA LEU A 36 -9.97 -12.72 15.14
C LEU A 36 -10.19 -12.89 13.64
N ALA A 37 -10.25 -11.79 12.88
CA ALA A 37 -10.52 -11.80 11.43
C ALA A 37 -11.81 -12.54 11.04
N THR A 38 -12.83 -12.50 11.89
CA THR A 38 -14.10 -13.24 11.74
C THR A 38 -15.23 -12.40 11.17
N HIS A 39 -15.06 -11.09 10.97
CA HIS A 39 -16.14 -10.26 10.46
C HIS A 39 -16.56 -10.72 9.05
N PRO A 40 -17.87 -10.97 8.79
CA PRO A 40 -18.30 -11.73 7.61
C PRO A 40 -18.13 -11.00 6.28
N THR A 41 -18.01 -9.67 6.30
CA THR A 41 -18.06 -8.84 5.09
C THR A 41 -16.93 -7.82 4.99
N THR A 42 -16.06 -7.72 5.99
CA THR A 42 -15.04 -6.66 6.01
C THR A 42 -13.72 -7.17 6.56
N LEU A 43 -12.64 -6.55 6.09
CA LEU A 43 -11.29 -6.72 6.60
C LEU A 43 -10.64 -5.35 6.76
N MET A 44 -9.75 -5.22 7.73
CA MET A 44 -9.12 -3.95 8.07
C MET A 44 -7.63 -4.11 8.41
N PHE A 45 -6.82 -3.21 7.87
CA PHE A 45 -5.46 -2.97 8.33
C PHE A 45 -5.40 -1.63 9.04
N THR A 46 -4.70 -1.57 10.17
CA THR A 46 -4.53 -0.32 10.94
C THR A 46 -3.06 0.01 11.18
N ARG A 47 -2.77 1.31 11.26
CA ARG A 47 -1.47 1.84 11.71
C ARG A 47 -1.30 1.75 13.23
N ASP A 48 -2.39 1.55 13.97
CA ASP A 48 -2.34 1.36 15.42
C ASP A 48 -1.52 0.12 15.75
N THR A 49 -0.77 0.17 16.85
CA THR A 49 0.11 -0.94 17.26
C THR A 49 -0.62 -2.06 17.97
N GLU A 50 -1.75 -1.73 18.61
CA GLU A 50 -2.54 -2.62 19.44
C GLU A 50 -3.98 -2.73 18.91
N CYS A 51 -4.61 -3.88 19.16
CA CYS A 51 -6.05 -4.04 18.94
C CYS A 51 -6.70 -4.83 20.07
N THR A 52 -8.01 -4.65 20.25
CA THR A 52 -8.81 -5.46 21.18
C THR A 52 -9.59 -6.51 20.41
N THR A 53 -10.04 -7.56 21.09
CA THR A 53 -10.89 -8.62 20.49
C THR A 53 -12.23 -8.11 19.96
N ARG A 54 -12.63 -6.88 20.30
CA ARG A 54 -13.80 -6.21 19.70
C ARG A 54 -13.57 -5.81 18.23
N GLY A 55 -12.32 -5.66 17.80
CA GLY A 55 -11.96 -5.36 16.41
C GLY A 55 -11.88 -6.63 15.56
N ASP A 56 -13.01 -7.31 15.41
CA ASP A 56 -13.10 -8.63 14.76
C ASP A 56 -12.84 -8.62 13.24
N CYS A 57 -12.85 -7.44 12.61
CA CYS A 57 -12.48 -7.24 11.20
C CYS A 57 -10.99 -6.98 10.97
N ILE A 58 -10.18 -6.77 12.02
CA ILE A 58 -8.76 -6.46 11.86
C ILE A 58 -8.00 -7.71 11.42
N VAL A 59 -7.21 -7.59 10.35
CA VAL A 59 -6.33 -8.65 9.82
C VAL A 59 -4.84 -8.33 10.00
N GLY A 60 -4.49 -7.08 10.31
CA GLY A 60 -3.11 -6.68 10.60
C GLY A 60 -3.01 -5.31 11.29
N VAL A 61 -2.05 -5.21 12.19
CA VAL A 61 -1.72 -4.00 12.98
C VAL A 61 -0.34 -3.46 12.59
N SER A 62 0.01 -2.28 13.11
CA SER A 62 1.30 -1.60 12.84
C SER A 62 1.59 -1.47 11.34
N ALA A 63 0.55 -1.27 10.53
CA ALA A 63 0.71 -1.23 9.09
C ALA A 63 1.53 0.02 8.68
N ASP A 64 2.51 -0.14 7.80
CA ASP A 64 3.44 0.94 7.42
C ASP A 64 2.94 1.78 6.22
N PHE A 65 1.67 1.65 5.85
CA PHE A 65 1.12 2.38 4.73
C PHE A 65 1.06 3.89 4.96
N GLU A 66 1.15 4.62 3.85
CA GLU A 66 0.93 6.05 3.79
C GLU A 66 -0.43 6.34 3.17
N LEU A 67 -1.37 6.84 3.99
CA LEU A 67 -2.74 7.11 3.56
C LEU A 67 -2.80 8.07 2.34
N VAL A 68 -1.89 9.05 2.28
CA VAL A 68 -1.79 9.97 1.15
C VAL A 68 -1.37 9.24 -0.13
N LYS A 69 -0.44 8.30 -0.05
CA LYS A 69 0.02 7.50 -1.19
C LYS A 69 -1.05 6.52 -1.65
N ILE A 70 -1.74 5.83 -0.72
CA ILE A 70 -2.89 4.96 -1.07
C ILE A 70 -3.97 5.76 -1.78
N LYS A 71 -4.38 6.91 -1.23
CA LYS A 71 -5.41 7.75 -1.85
C LYS A 71 -5.01 8.22 -3.24
N ARG A 72 -3.73 8.57 -3.43
CA ARG A 72 -3.19 8.95 -4.73
C ARG A 72 -3.22 7.78 -5.71
N PHE A 73 -2.67 6.63 -5.31
CA PHE A 73 -2.66 5.41 -6.11
C PHE A 73 -4.07 5.01 -6.55
N LEU A 74 -5.01 4.94 -5.62
CA LEU A 74 -6.38 4.58 -5.94
C LEU A 74 -7.06 5.62 -6.85
N LYS A 75 -6.80 6.92 -6.68
CA LYS A 75 -7.33 7.96 -7.57
C LYS A 75 -6.75 7.87 -8.98
N GLU A 76 -5.46 7.59 -9.12
CA GLU A 76 -4.79 7.42 -10.41
C GLU A 76 -5.30 6.18 -11.16
N LYS A 77 -5.70 5.14 -10.43
CA LYS A 77 -6.22 3.88 -11.01
C LYS A 77 -7.72 3.83 -11.18
N SER A 78 -8.49 4.56 -10.35
CA SER A 78 -9.93 4.65 -10.46
C SER A 78 -10.30 5.40 -11.74
N GLY A 79 -10.76 4.65 -12.75
CA GLY A 79 -11.19 5.21 -14.03
C GLY A 79 -12.59 5.83 -13.99
N ARG A 80 -13.15 6.13 -15.18
CA ARG A 80 -14.55 6.57 -15.32
C ARG A 80 -15.57 5.45 -15.08
N GLY A 81 -15.13 4.18 -15.11
CA GLY A 81 -15.94 3.00 -14.88
C GLY A 81 -15.48 2.19 -13.67
N GLU A 82 -16.08 1.02 -13.48
CA GLU A 82 -15.68 0.08 -12.45
C GLU A 82 -14.23 -0.37 -12.66
N THR A 83 -13.45 -0.40 -11.58
CA THR A 83 -12.04 -0.78 -11.62
C THR A 83 -11.87 -2.05 -10.79
N ALA A 84 -11.50 -3.17 -11.41
CA ALA A 84 -11.19 -4.38 -10.68
C ALA A 84 -9.94 -4.15 -9.79
N CYS A 85 -9.98 -4.63 -8.56
CA CYS A 85 -8.91 -4.52 -7.58
C CYS A 85 -8.68 -5.89 -6.94
N THR A 86 -7.42 -6.22 -6.71
CA THR A 86 -7.00 -7.45 -6.05
C THR A 86 -6.09 -7.09 -4.88
N LEU A 87 -6.42 -7.61 -3.71
CA LEU A 87 -5.60 -7.56 -2.51
C LEU A 87 -5.00 -8.94 -2.29
N THR A 88 -3.67 -9.01 -2.30
CA THR A 88 -2.93 -10.22 -1.94
C THR A 88 -2.23 -9.99 -0.61
N MET A 89 -2.42 -10.91 0.32
CA MET A 89 -1.80 -10.92 1.64
C MET A 89 -0.93 -12.15 1.75
N SER A 90 0.35 -11.98 2.09
CA SER A 90 1.30 -13.09 2.15
C SER A 90 2.05 -13.09 3.48
N CYS A 91 2.25 -14.27 4.04
CA CYS A 91 3.05 -14.53 5.23
C CYS A 91 3.77 -15.88 5.08
N PRO A 92 4.76 -16.22 5.92
CA PRO A 92 5.50 -17.47 5.78
C PRO A 92 4.63 -18.74 5.78
N SER A 93 3.46 -18.70 6.45
CA SER A 93 2.54 -19.83 6.54
C SER A 93 1.53 -19.92 5.40
N GLY A 94 1.43 -18.92 4.53
CA GLY A 94 0.46 -18.94 3.44
C GLY A 94 0.20 -17.59 2.79
N GLU A 95 -0.55 -17.64 1.70
CA GLU A 95 -0.95 -16.47 0.91
C GLU A 95 -2.46 -16.56 0.64
N GLU A 96 -3.13 -15.43 0.75
CA GLU A 96 -4.56 -15.27 0.49
C GLU A 96 -4.79 -14.11 -0.46
N THR A 97 -5.75 -14.26 -1.37
CA THR A 97 -6.07 -13.24 -2.37
C THR A 97 -7.56 -12.97 -2.42
N ILE A 98 -7.91 -11.68 -2.33
CA ILE A 98 -9.29 -11.20 -2.36
C ILE A 98 -9.43 -10.26 -3.56
N SER A 99 -10.40 -10.54 -4.41
CA SER A 99 -10.73 -9.69 -5.55
C SER A 99 -12.04 -8.96 -5.32
N GLY A 100 -12.15 -7.75 -5.87
CA GLY A 100 -13.35 -6.94 -5.78
C GLY A 100 -13.36 -5.79 -6.79
N MET A 101 -14.41 -4.98 -6.73
CA MET A 101 -14.58 -3.82 -7.60
C MET A 101 -14.40 -2.54 -6.77
N LEU A 102 -13.55 -1.65 -7.25
CA LEU A 102 -13.35 -0.32 -6.69
C LEU A 102 -14.41 0.64 -7.24
N ASN A 103 -15.18 1.23 -6.32
CA ASN A 103 -16.11 2.30 -6.63
C ASN A 103 -15.37 3.55 -7.14
N ARG A 104 -16.08 4.36 -7.95
CA ARG A 104 -15.55 5.63 -8.43
C ARG A 104 -15.15 6.53 -7.26
N ILE A 105 -13.87 6.88 -7.19
CA ILE A 105 -13.36 7.81 -6.18
C ILE A 105 -13.65 9.23 -6.63
N ARG A 106 -14.64 9.87 -6.00
CA ARG A 106 -14.90 11.29 -6.23
C ARG A 106 -13.76 12.12 -5.62
N SER A 107 -13.26 13.10 -6.36
CA SER A 107 -12.45 14.17 -5.78
C SER A 107 -13.33 14.90 -4.77
N SER A 108 -12.97 14.84 -3.48
CA SER A 108 -13.50 15.77 -2.49
C SER A 108 -13.16 17.18 -2.95
N ALA A 109 -14.18 18.04 -3.04
CA ALA A 109 -14.03 19.48 -3.20
C ALA A 109 -13.20 20.09 -2.06
#